data_AF-A0A970Q215-F1
#
_entry.id   AF-A0A970Q215-F1
#
_cell.length_a   1.000
_cell.length_b   1.000
_cell.length_c   1.000
_cell.angle_alpha   90.00
_cell.angle_beta   90.00
_cell.angle_gamma   90.00
#
_symmetry.space_group_name_H-M   'P 1'
#
loop_
_entity.id
_entity.type
_entity.pdbx_description
1 polymer ?
#
loop_
_entity_poly.entity_id
_entity_poly.type
_entity_poly.pdbx_seq_one_letter_code
_entity_poly.pdbx_strand_id
1 'polypeptide(L)' 'MATDKFEHATFYLTKNQVNEIKRLALDNQISRSALVRMIIREYLARQEGKQGK' A
#
# COMPACT_ATOMS: atom_id res chain seq x y z
N MET A 1 0.42 -12.10 19.96
CA MET A 1 -0.39 -10.86 19.83
C MET A 1 -0.68 -10.59 18.34
N ALA A 2 -1.66 -9.76 17.99
CA ALA A 2 -2.02 -9.48 16.59
C ALA A 2 -0.84 -8.95 15.72
N THR A 3 0.26 -8.55 16.36
CA THR A 3 1.52 -8.09 15.76
C THR A 3 2.47 -9.19 15.29
N ASP A 4 2.31 -10.45 15.74
CA ASP A 4 3.19 -11.57 15.31
C ASP A 4 2.92 -12.03 13.86
N LYS A 5 1.94 -11.40 13.19
CA LYS A 5 1.50 -11.73 11.83
C LYS A 5 1.95 -10.70 10.78
N PHE A 6 2.62 -9.62 11.18
CA PHE A 6 2.99 -8.54 10.27
C PHE A 6 4.50 -8.40 10.20
N GLU A 7 5.05 -8.55 9.00
CA GLU A 7 6.45 -8.25 8.72
C GLU A 7 6.62 -6.79 8.32
N HIS A 8 7.69 -6.16 8.82
CA HIS A 8 8.05 -4.80 8.41
C HIS A 8 8.85 -4.83 7.11
N ALA A 9 8.42 -4.04 6.12
CA ALA A 9 9.12 -3.86 4.86
C ALA A 9 9.52 -2.39 4.65
N THR A 10 10.75 -2.18 4.17
CA THR A 10 11.27 -0.85 3.80
C THR A 10 11.22 -0.70 2.27
N PHE A 11 10.72 0.42 1.79
CA PHE A 11 10.61 0.71 0.35
C PHE A 11 11.37 1.97 -0.01
N TYR A 12 12.06 1.94 -1.15
CA TYR A 12 12.58 3.14 -1.79
C TYR A 12 11.52 3.69 -2.73
N LEU A 13 11.12 4.94 -2.49
CA LEU A 13 10.15 5.67 -3.30
C LEU A 13 10.74 7.03 -3.66
N THR A 14 10.36 7.54 -4.84
CA THR A 14 10.74 8.90 -5.21
C THR A 14 10.06 9.90 -4.27
N LYS A 15 10.66 11.09 -4.12
CA LYS A 15 10.10 12.18 -3.29
C LYS A 15 8.66 12.53 -3.69
N ASN A 16 8.37 12.52 -5.00
CA ASN A 16 7.03 12.82 -5.53
C ASN A 16 6.01 11.76 -5.08
N GLN A 17 6.34 10.47 -5.22
CA GLN A 17 5.48 9.38 -4.75
C GLN A 17 5.21 9.48 -3.24
N VAL A 18 6.22 9.80 -2.43
CA VAL A 18 6.05 9.99 -0.98
C VAL A 18 5.11 11.16 -0.66
N ASN A 19 5.22 12.27 -1.40
CA ASN A 19 4.35 13.43 -1.21
C ASN A 19 2.89 13.13 -1.60
N GLU A 20 2.68 12.42 -2.70
CA GLU A 20 1.35 11.99 -3.13
C GLU A 20 0.71 11.04 -2.11
N ILE A 21 1.46 10.05 -1.62
CA ILE A 21 0.99 9.13 -0.57
C ILE A 21 0.63 9.90 0.69
N LYS A 22 1.45 10.87 1.12
CA LYS A 22 1.16 11.71 2.29
C LYS A 22 -0.13 12.49 2.12
N ARG A 23 -0.29 13.16 0.98
CA ARG A 23 -1.48 13.96 0.66
C ARG A 23 -2.72 13.09 0.62
N LEU A 24 -2.71 12.00 -0.16
CA LEU A 24 -3.85 11.11 -0.29
C LEU A 24 -4.23 10.44 1.03
N ALA A 25 -3.25 10.02 1.85
CA ALA A 25 -3.53 9.45 3.15
C ALA A 25 -4.21 10.47 4.08
N LEU A 26 -3.76 11.74 4.05
CA LEU A 26 -4.38 12.83 4.81
C LEU A 26 -5.81 13.12 4.33
N ASP A 27 -6.00 13.28 3.02
CA ASP A 27 -7.30 13.57 2.40
C ASP A 27 -8.34 12.47 2.74
N ASN A 28 -7.90 11.21 2.82
CA ASN A 28 -8.75 10.07 3.14
C ASN A 28 -8.80 9.72 4.63
N GLN A 29 -8.13 10.49 5.51
CA GLN A 29 -8.04 10.24 6.95
C GLN A 29 -7.57 8.82 7.32
N ILE A 30 -6.61 8.27 6.55
CA ILE A 30 -6.02 6.95 6.80
C ILE A 30 -4.51 7.06 7.04
N SER A 31 -3.91 6.00 7.60
CA SER A 31 -2.46 5.96 7.72
C SER A 31 -1.79 5.72 6.36
N ARG A 32 -0.58 6.27 6.19
CA ARG A 32 0.25 6.05 4.99
C ARG A 32 0.47 4.56 4.72
N SER A 33 0.71 3.78 5.77
CA SER A 33 0.92 2.33 5.64
C SER A 33 -0.36 1.60 5.24
N ALA A 34 -1.54 2.06 5.68
CA ALA A 34 -2.82 1.52 5.22
C ALA A 34 -3.02 1.81 3.72
N LEU A 35 -2.74 3.03 3.26
CA LEU A 35 -2.84 3.38 1.84
C LEU A 35 -1.92 2.51 0.98
N VAL A 36 -0.64 2.36 1.38
CA VAL A 36 0.32 1.52 0.65
C VAL A 36 -0.16 0.05 0.62
N ARG A 37 -0.68 -0.48 1.73
CA ARG A 37 -1.26 -1.84 1.74
C ARG A 37 -2.45 -1.98 0.81
N MET A 38 -3.32 -0.97 0.72
CA MET A 38 -4.45 -0.98 -0.21
C MET A 38 -3.97 -0.98 -1.66
N ILE A 39 -2.97 -0.16 -2.00
CA ILE A 39 -2.38 -0.12 -3.34
C ILE A 39 -1.76 -1.48 -3.71
N ILE A 40 -0.98 -2.09 -2.81
CA ILE A 40 -0.38 -3.42 -3.02
C ILE A 40 -1.46 -4.48 -3.24
N ARG A 41 -2.48 -4.52 -2.38
CA ARG A 41 -3.58 -5.48 -2.48
C ARG A 41 -4.33 -5.37 -3.81
N GLU A 42 -4.66 -4.14 -4.20
CA GLU A 42 -5.34 -3.85 -5.47
C GLU A 42 -4.50 -4.29 -6.68
N TYR A 43 -3.19 -4.01 -6.64
CA TYR A 43 -2.28 -4.45 -7.70
C TYR A 43 -2.24 -5.97 -7.83
N LEU A 44 -2.12 -6.70 -6.71
CA LEU A 44 -2.09 -8.17 -6.72
C LEU A 44 -3.40 -8.77 -7.22
N ALA A 45 -4.55 -8.25 -6.77
CA ALA A 45 -5.87 -8.72 -7.21
C ALA A 45 -6.05 -8.60 -8.73
N ARG A 46 -5.51 -7.52 -9.34
CA ARG A 46 -5.51 -7.34 -10.80
C ARG A 46 -4.63 -8.36 -11.54
N GLN A 47 -3.58 -8.89 -10.91
CA GLN A 47 -2.72 -9.91 -11.51
C GLN A 47 -3.34 -11.30 -11.42
N GLU A 48 -3.94 -11.64 -10.27
CA GLU A 48 -4.67 -12.90 -10.10
C GLU A 48 -5.85 -13.01 -11.08
N GLY A 49 -6.60 -11.92 -11.29
CA GLY A 49 -7.65 -11.85 -12.29
C GLY A 49 -7.18 -11.96 -13.75
N LYS A 50 -5.88 -11.76 -14.02
CA LYS A 50 -5.26 -11.94 -15.35
C LYS A 50 -4.67 -13.33 -15.58
N GLN A 51 -4.24 -14.03 -14.52
CA GLN A 51 -3.71 -15.39 -14.62
C GLN A 51 -4.79 -16.47 -14.74
N GLY A 52 -6.06 -16.13 -14.44
CA GLY A 52 -7.21 -17.05 -14.55
C GLY A 52 -7.97 -17.01 -15.88
N LYS A 53 -7.38 -16.52 -16.97
CA LYS A 53 -7.95 -16.56 -18.32
C LYS A 53 -7.07 -17.33 -19.29
#